data_AF-A0A9E5DEI8-F1
#
_entry.id   AF-A0A9E5DEI8-F1
#
_cell.length_a   1.000
_cell.length_b   1.000
_cell.length_c   1.000
_cell.angle_alpha   90.00
_cell.angle_beta   90.00
_cell.angle_gamma   90.00
#
_symmetry.space_group_name_H-M   'P 1'
#
loop_
_entity.id
_entity.type
_entity.pdbx_description
1 polymer ?
#
loop_
_entity_poly.entity_id
_entity_poly.type
_entity_poly.pdbx_seq_one_letter_code
_entity_poly.pdbx_strand_id
1 'polypeptide(L)'
;MSAKHQRLEQNEISERAARLYKLLEASEWIVEDSGEEPTTDYSFIYVKDINSLYMPDEYKDLVREGNAKIAYQNLYIEIFKQFFNLSNKVLLDEGYAQKTRDTEIEYMLILLKSGKYAIFEGDIDKVSIPLPPGIGLAHTHPHVCLFSYKDIETTSYLFEKGYITSSVITTECTAHLSRLGPYTIDDLKALKDLHKRLEKAKTLDEVVKVYNDFKSNSVKLFLSLNQP
;
A
#
# COMPACT_ATOMS: atom_id res chain seq x y z
N MET A 1 25.32 21.72 -4.73
CA MET A 1 24.38 20.60 -4.99
C MET A 1 24.51 19.66 -3.82
N SER A 2 23.59 19.68 -2.86
CA SER A 2 23.52 18.62 -1.85
C SER A 2 23.08 17.34 -2.56
N ALA A 3 23.68 16.21 -2.18
CA ALA A 3 23.21 14.91 -2.66
C ALA A 3 21.78 14.71 -2.13
N LYS A 4 20.82 14.43 -3.01
CA LYS A 4 19.47 14.03 -2.61
C LYS A 4 19.58 12.81 -1.70
N HIS A 5 18.92 12.82 -0.55
CA HIS A 5 18.96 11.70 0.38
C HIS A 5 18.30 10.46 -0.24
N GLN A 6 19.06 9.37 -0.31
CA GLN A 6 18.59 8.06 -0.74
C GLN A 6 19.10 7.01 0.22
N ARG A 7 18.20 6.17 0.74
CA ARG A 7 18.53 5.07 1.64
C ARG A 7 17.83 3.80 1.18
N LEU A 8 18.51 2.66 1.22
CA LEU A 8 17.94 1.35 0.96
C LEU A 8 18.22 0.45 2.14
N GLU A 9 17.18 -0.08 2.76
CA GLU A 9 17.27 -0.84 4.01
C GLU A 9 16.35 -2.04 4.03
N GLN A 10 16.45 -2.82 5.12
CA GLN A 10 15.67 -4.01 5.36
C GLN A 10 15.54 -4.22 6.87
N ASN A 11 14.36 -4.62 7.33
CA ASN A 11 14.13 -5.04 8.71
C ASN A 11 13.06 -6.14 8.78
N GLU A 12 12.81 -6.68 9.97
CA GLU A 12 11.86 -7.79 10.16
C GLU A 12 10.42 -7.45 9.73
N ILE A 13 10.00 -6.18 9.87
CA ILE A 13 8.66 -5.73 9.47
C ILE A 13 8.53 -5.75 7.94
N SER A 14 9.54 -5.22 7.24
CA SER A 14 9.56 -5.16 5.78
C SER A 14 9.70 -6.55 5.15
N GLU A 15 10.52 -7.42 5.75
CA GLU A 15 10.64 -8.83 5.35
C GLU A 15 9.33 -9.61 5.53
N ARG A 16 8.66 -9.42 6.67
CA ARG A 16 7.37 -10.04 6.94
C ARG A 16 6.32 -9.59 5.94
N ALA A 17 6.26 -8.30 5.64
CA ALA A 17 5.35 -7.75 4.63
C ALA A 17 5.58 -8.40 3.25
N ALA A 18 6.84 -8.56 2.83
CA ALA A 18 7.18 -9.21 1.57
C ALA A 18 6.81 -10.68 1.52
N ARG A 19 7.03 -11.44 2.61
CA ARG A 19 6.57 -12.83 2.69
C ARG A 19 5.06 -12.94 2.55
N LEU A 20 4.30 -12.12 3.29
CA LEU A 20 2.84 -12.11 3.22
C LEU A 20 2.34 -11.72 1.83
N TYR A 21 3.00 -10.76 1.19
CA TYR A 21 2.67 -10.35 -0.17
C TYR A 21 2.90 -11.47 -1.18
N LYS A 22 3.98 -12.25 -1.05
CA LYS A 22 4.22 -13.41 -1.91
C LYS A 22 3.13 -14.49 -1.75
N LEU A 23 2.65 -14.71 -0.51
CA LEU A 23 1.50 -15.59 -0.25
C LEU A 23 0.22 -15.06 -0.89
N LEU A 24 0.01 -13.74 -0.88
CA LEU A 24 -1.13 -13.11 -1.51
C LEU A 24 -1.08 -13.27 -3.04
N GLU A 25 0.05 -13.01 -3.67
CA GLU A 25 0.21 -13.18 -5.13
C GLU A 25 -0.07 -14.63 -5.54
N ALA A 26 0.45 -15.61 -4.79
CA ALA A 26 0.14 -17.01 -5.02
C ALA A 26 -1.36 -17.31 -4.88
N SER A 27 -2.03 -16.69 -3.90
CA SER A 27 -3.46 -16.88 -3.65
C SER A 27 -4.32 -16.27 -4.76
N GLU A 28 -4.02 -15.03 -5.18
CA GLU A 28 -4.70 -14.37 -6.30
C GLU A 28 -4.52 -15.20 -7.58
N TRP A 29 -3.31 -15.71 -7.82
CA TRP A 29 -3.04 -16.60 -8.96
C TRP A 29 -3.88 -17.88 -8.92
N ILE A 30 -3.97 -18.56 -7.77
CA ILE A 30 -4.79 -19.78 -7.62
C ILE A 30 -6.26 -19.48 -7.92
N VAL A 31 -6.79 -18.37 -7.39
CA VAL A 31 -8.18 -17.96 -7.62
C VAL A 31 -8.43 -17.68 -9.10
N GLU A 32 -7.48 -17.03 -9.79
CA GLU A 32 -7.58 -16.74 -11.22
C GLU A 32 -7.52 -18.00 -12.09
N ASP A 33 -6.65 -18.96 -11.75
CA ASP A 33 -6.43 -20.18 -12.54
C ASP A 33 -7.55 -21.22 -12.34
N SER A 34 -7.96 -21.46 -11.09
CA SER A 34 -8.86 -22.56 -10.74
C SER A 34 -10.25 -22.12 -10.26
N GLY A 35 -10.42 -20.85 -9.89
CA GLY A 35 -11.62 -20.36 -9.21
C GLY A 35 -11.77 -20.84 -7.76
N GLU A 36 -10.79 -21.59 -7.23
CA GLU A 36 -10.77 -22.02 -5.83
C GLU A 36 -10.29 -20.87 -4.94
N GLU A 37 -11.03 -20.54 -3.89
CA GLU A 37 -10.53 -19.65 -2.84
C GLU A 37 -9.68 -20.43 -1.82
N PRO A 38 -8.36 -20.17 -1.76
CA PRO A 38 -7.51 -20.88 -0.82
C PRO A 38 -7.62 -20.31 0.60
N THR A 39 -7.03 -21.04 1.55
CA THR A 39 -6.86 -20.60 2.94
C THR A 39 -5.38 -20.46 3.29
N THR A 40 -5.07 -19.86 4.44
CA THR A 40 -3.69 -19.62 4.89
C THR A 40 -3.55 -19.75 6.41
N ASP A 41 -2.32 -19.93 6.87
CA ASP A 41 -1.89 -19.77 8.25
C ASP A 41 -0.82 -18.65 8.39
N TYR A 42 -0.69 -17.81 7.36
CA TYR A 42 0.35 -16.78 7.17
C TYR A 42 1.78 -17.32 6.93
N SER A 43 1.94 -18.62 6.82
CA SER A 43 3.20 -19.29 6.43
C SER A 43 3.06 -19.98 5.09
N PHE A 44 1.91 -20.61 4.85
CA PHE A 44 1.57 -21.32 3.61
C PHE A 44 0.17 -20.97 3.12
N ILE A 45 -0.07 -21.29 1.86
CA ILE A 45 -1.39 -21.30 1.22
C ILE A 45 -1.87 -22.76 1.15
N TYR A 46 -3.15 -22.97 1.43
CA TYR A 46 -3.77 -24.29 1.48
C TYR A 46 -4.91 -24.38 0.46
N VAL A 47 -4.85 -25.42 -0.35
CA VAL A 47 -5.81 -25.76 -1.42
C VAL A 47 -6.29 -27.19 -1.25
N LYS A 48 -7.48 -27.51 -1.76
CA LYS A 48 -8.07 -28.85 -1.61
C LYS A 48 -7.36 -29.91 -2.44
N ASP A 49 -6.95 -29.58 -3.67
CA ASP A 49 -6.29 -30.50 -4.57
C ASP A 49 -5.13 -29.81 -5.30
N ILE A 50 -3.92 -29.96 -4.76
CA ILE A 50 -2.72 -29.32 -5.31
C ILE A 50 -2.34 -29.89 -6.69
N ASN A 51 -2.70 -31.15 -6.99
CA ASN A 51 -2.34 -31.80 -8.25
C ASN A 51 -3.19 -31.31 -9.43
N SER A 52 -4.32 -30.66 -9.13
CA SER A 52 -5.20 -30.06 -10.12
C SER A 52 -4.75 -28.67 -10.61
N LEU A 53 -3.75 -28.05 -9.95
CA LEU A 53 -3.34 -26.66 -10.20
C LEU A 53 -2.10 -26.56 -11.09
N TYR A 54 -2.13 -25.65 -12.08
CA TYR A 54 -0.96 -25.34 -12.90
C TYR A 54 -0.06 -24.27 -12.26
N MET A 55 0.64 -24.56 -11.17
CA MET A 55 1.31 -23.49 -10.42
C MET A 55 2.71 -23.09 -10.98
N PRO A 56 3.00 -21.78 -11.12
CA PRO A 56 4.35 -21.27 -11.37
C PRO A 56 5.38 -21.77 -10.35
N ASP A 57 6.61 -22.04 -10.81
CA ASP A 57 7.68 -22.60 -9.96
C ASP A 57 7.94 -21.76 -8.70
N GLU A 58 7.81 -20.43 -8.81
CA GLU A 58 8.06 -19.50 -7.71
C GLU A 58 7.06 -19.60 -6.54
N TYR A 59 5.90 -20.23 -6.74
CA TYR A 59 4.86 -20.42 -5.73
C TYR A 59 4.79 -21.86 -5.19
N LYS A 60 5.44 -22.83 -5.84
CA LYS A 60 5.36 -24.25 -5.45
C LYS A 60 5.68 -24.51 -3.98
N ASP A 61 6.72 -23.84 -3.47
CA ASP A 61 7.14 -24.01 -2.08
C ASP A 61 6.20 -23.36 -1.05
N LEU A 62 5.26 -22.53 -1.49
CA LEU A 62 4.32 -21.79 -0.64
C LEU A 62 2.99 -22.51 -0.45
N VAL A 63 2.64 -23.45 -1.33
CA VAL A 63 1.31 -24.07 -1.35
C VAL A 63 1.36 -25.50 -0.80
N ARG A 64 0.34 -25.87 -0.04
CA ARG A 64 0.16 -27.18 0.57
C ARG A 64 -1.25 -27.68 0.29
N GLU A 65 -1.41 -28.99 0.18
CA GLU A 65 -2.73 -29.61 0.16
C GLU A 65 -3.33 -29.58 1.58
N GLY A 66 -4.59 -29.20 1.69
CA GLY A 66 -5.33 -29.17 2.95
C GLY A 66 -6.23 -27.96 3.11
N ASN A 67 -6.50 -27.60 4.36
CA ASN A 67 -7.33 -26.44 4.70
C ASN A 67 -6.83 -25.80 6.00
N ALA A 68 -6.65 -24.49 5.98
CA ALA A 68 -6.34 -23.69 7.15
C ALA A 68 -7.57 -22.90 7.62
N LYS A 69 -7.46 -22.25 8.78
CA LYS A 69 -8.60 -21.55 9.41
C LYS A 69 -8.85 -20.15 8.86
N ILE A 70 -7.88 -19.58 8.15
CA ILE A 70 -7.89 -18.17 7.75
C ILE A 70 -8.11 -18.09 6.25
N ALA A 71 -9.12 -17.34 5.82
CA ALA A 71 -9.32 -17.06 4.40
C ALA A 71 -8.18 -16.17 3.87
N TYR A 72 -7.70 -16.42 2.64
CA TYR A 72 -6.54 -15.72 2.08
C TYR A 72 -6.72 -14.20 2.03
N GLN A 73 -7.96 -13.70 1.94
CA GLN A 73 -8.28 -12.28 1.93
C GLN A 73 -7.79 -11.55 3.20
N ASN A 74 -7.52 -12.26 4.30
CA ASN A 74 -6.90 -11.65 5.48
C ASN A 74 -5.43 -11.23 5.25
N LEU A 75 -4.77 -11.75 4.21
CA LEU A 75 -3.41 -11.34 3.83
C LEU A 75 -3.36 -9.84 3.49
N TYR A 76 -4.39 -9.27 2.83
CA TYR A 76 -4.44 -7.84 2.55
C TYR A 76 -4.34 -7.00 3.83
N ILE A 77 -5.10 -7.40 4.86
CA ILE A 77 -5.13 -6.71 6.16
C ILE A 77 -3.79 -6.85 6.86
N GLU A 78 -3.19 -8.04 6.87
CA GLU A 78 -1.91 -8.27 7.53
C GLU A 78 -0.76 -7.54 6.83
N ILE A 79 -0.75 -7.49 5.49
CA ILE A 79 0.21 -6.70 4.71
C ILE A 79 0.05 -5.22 5.04
N PHE A 80 -1.19 -4.70 5.06
CA PHE A 80 -1.48 -3.33 5.45
C PHE A 80 -0.94 -3.01 6.85
N LYS A 81 -1.16 -3.88 7.85
CA LYS A 81 -0.63 -3.70 9.21
C LYS A 81 0.89 -3.63 9.24
N GLN A 82 1.58 -4.50 8.49
CA GLN A 82 3.04 -4.44 8.41
C GLN A 82 3.51 -3.13 7.76
N PHE A 83 2.86 -2.71 6.67
CA PHE A 83 3.21 -1.47 6.01
C PHE A 83 2.95 -0.24 6.88
N PHE A 84 1.81 -0.18 7.57
CA PHE A 84 1.47 0.86 8.54
C PHE A 84 2.55 0.99 9.62
N ASN A 85 2.96 -0.13 10.23
CA ASN A 85 4.01 -0.13 11.24
C ASN A 85 5.36 0.32 10.67
N LEU A 86 5.70 -0.14 9.46
CA LEU A 86 6.95 0.24 8.80
C LEU A 86 6.98 1.74 8.48
N SER A 87 5.91 2.26 7.87
CA SER A 87 5.86 3.65 7.42
C SER A 87 5.82 4.62 8.59
N ASN A 88 5.11 4.30 9.68
CA ASN A 88 5.15 5.11 10.90
C ASN A 88 6.53 5.07 11.55
N LYS A 89 7.09 3.87 11.75
CA LYS A 89 8.43 3.74 12.33
C LYS A 89 9.46 4.55 11.54
N VAL A 90 9.45 4.43 10.22
CA VAL A 90 10.47 5.08 9.40
C VAL A 90 10.17 6.57 9.21
N LEU A 91 8.97 6.94 8.77
CA LEU A 91 8.68 8.34 8.40
C LEU A 91 8.30 9.23 9.59
N LEU A 92 7.65 8.69 10.63
CA LEU A 92 7.38 9.43 11.87
C LEU A 92 8.54 9.33 12.85
N ASP A 93 8.87 8.13 13.33
CA ASP A 93 9.76 7.99 14.49
C ASP A 93 11.22 8.35 14.16
N GLU A 94 11.69 8.13 12.92
CA GLU A 94 13.02 8.60 12.48
C GLU A 94 13.04 10.09 12.07
N GLY A 95 11.90 10.79 12.18
CA GLY A 95 11.80 12.24 12.07
C GLY A 95 11.69 12.81 10.66
N TYR A 96 11.35 12.02 9.63
CA TYR A 96 11.17 12.56 8.27
C TYR A 96 9.95 13.46 8.16
N ALA A 97 8.82 13.11 8.79
CA ALA A 97 7.63 13.96 8.82
C ALA A 97 7.91 15.32 9.49
N GLN A 98 8.70 15.32 10.58
CA GLN A 98 9.15 16.56 11.22
C GLN A 98 10.04 17.39 10.28
N LYS A 99 10.99 16.75 9.59
CA LYS A 99 11.83 17.43 8.58
C LYS A 99 10.97 18.05 7.47
N THR A 100 9.97 17.34 6.97
CA THR A 100 9.05 17.86 5.94
C THR A 100 8.28 19.06 6.43
N ARG A 101 7.75 19.02 7.66
CA ARG A 101 7.08 20.17 8.27
C ARG A 101 7.99 21.39 8.38
N ASP A 102 9.27 21.20 8.73
CA ASP A 102 10.20 22.29 8.96
C ASP A 102 10.84 22.86 7.67
N THR A 103 10.91 22.05 6.61
CA THR A 103 11.65 22.38 5.38
C THR A 103 10.83 22.39 4.10
N GLU A 104 9.58 21.92 4.16
CA GLU A 104 8.70 21.65 3.00
C GLU A 104 9.26 20.61 2.01
N ILE A 105 10.34 19.91 2.36
CA ILE A 105 10.91 18.82 1.56
C ILE A 105 10.19 17.51 1.92
N GLU A 106 9.50 16.92 0.94
CA GLU A 106 8.82 15.64 1.12
C GLU A 106 9.77 14.46 1.02
N TYR A 107 9.47 13.39 1.75
CA TYR A 107 10.16 12.11 1.68
C TYR A 107 9.18 11.02 1.30
N MET A 108 9.67 10.09 0.47
CA MET A 108 8.91 8.95 -0.01
C MET A 108 9.56 7.65 0.48
N LEU A 109 8.74 6.77 1.05
CA LEU A 109 9.09 5.40 1.38
C LEU A 109 8.41 4.44 0.39
N ILE A 110 9.20 3.54 -0.20
CA ILE A 110 8.70 2.47 -1.05
C ILE A 110 9.12 1.13 -0.46
N LEU A 111 8.15 0.28 -0.12
CA LEU A 111 8.41 -1.11 0.27
C LEU A 111 8.45 -1.99 -0.99
N LEU A 112 9.58 -2.65 -1.22
CA LEU A 112 9.82 -3.50 -2.38
C LEU A 112 9.38 -4.94 -2.12
N LYS A 113 9.07 -5.69 -3.19
CA LYS A 113 8.74 -7.12 -3.13
C LYS A 113 9.86 -8.00 -2.54
N SER A 114 11.10 -7.49 -2.54
CA SER A 114 12.26 -8.17 -1.95
C SER A 114 12.30 -8.12 -0.41
N GLY A 115 11.41 -7.35 0.22
CA GLY A 115 11.46 -7.08 1.67
C GLY A 115 12.40 -5.94 2.04
N LYS A 116 13.08 -5.32 1.07
CA LYS A 116 13.79 -4.06 1.27
C LYS A 116 12.83 -2.88 1.15
N TYR A 117 13.13 -1.77 1.81
CA TYR A 117 12.46 -0.49 1.58
C TYR A 117 13.46 0.59 1.21
N ALA A 118 13.04 1.50 0.33
CA ALA A 118 13.81 2.64 -0.10
C ALA A 118 13.18 3.93 0.43
N ILE A 119 14.02 4.87 0.86
CA ILE A 119 13.64 6.23 1.21
C ILE A 119 14.26 7.17 0.19
N PHE A 120 13.44 8.06 -0.36
CA PHE A 120 13.87 9.08 -1.31
C PHE A 120 13.44 10.45 -0.81
N GLU A 121 14.34 11.42 -0.92
CA GLU A 121 14.02 12.83 -0.82
C GLU A 121 13.39 13.30 -2.14
N GLY A 122 12.19 13.86 -2.05
CA GLY A 122 11.52 14.53 -3.15
C GLY A 122 12.05 15.94 -3.39
N ASP A 123 11.81 16.49 -4.57
CA ASP A 123 11.96 17.95 -4.75
C ASP A 123 10.73 18.66 -4.20
N ILE A 124 10.87 19.94 -3.87
CA ILE A 124 9.74 20.84 -3.60
C ILE A 124 8.73 20.68 -4.76
N ASP A 125 7.52 20.24 -4.43
CA ASP A 125 6.38 20.02 -5.33
C ASP A 125 6.49 18.94 -6.42
N LYS A 126 7.57 18.15 -6.51
CA LYS A 126 7.69 17.06 -7.50
C LYS A 126 8.57 15.88 -7.08
N VAL A 127 8.03 14.67 -7.21
CA VAL A 127 8.80 13.43 -7.33
C VAL A 127 8.44 12.75 -8.65
N SER A 128 9.37 12.74 -9.62
CA SER A 128 9.25 11.95 -10.85
C SER A 128 10.27 10.82 -10.80
N ILE A 129 9.90 9.72 -10.14
CA ILE A 129 10.69 8.49 -10.12
C ILE A 129 9.84 7.40 -10.78
N PRO A 130 10.36 6.62 -11.75
CA PRO A 130 9.69 5.42 -12.19
C PRO A 130 9.53 4.48 -10.99
N LEU A 131 8.29 4.30 -10.54
CA LEU A 131 7.99 3.53 -9.34
C LEU A 131 8.31 2.04 -9.60
N PRO A 132 9.24 1.42 -8.84
CA PRO A 132 9.60 0.03 -9.05
C PRO A 132 8.44 -0.90 -8.64
N PRO A 133 8.48 -2.18 -9.01
CA PRO A 133 7.56 -3.17 -8.43
C PRO A 133 7.70 -3.18 -6.90
N GLY A 134 6.58 -3.00 -6.20
CA GLY A 134 6.55 -2.84 -4.75
C GLY A 134 5.24 -3.32 -4.14
N ILE A 135 5.16 -3.18 -2.83
CA ILE A 135 4.06 -3.64 -1.98
C ILE A 135 3.25 -2.44 -1.48
N GLY A 136 3.94 -1.38 -1.06
CA GLY A 136 3.32 -0.19 -0.51
C GLY A 136 4.18 1.05 -0.72
N LEU A 137 3.52 2.20 -0.79
CA LEU A 137 4.15 3.51 -0.89
C LEU A 137 3.62 4.42 0.22
N ALA A 138 4.50 5.19 0.84
CA ALA A 138 4.13 6.25 1.76
C ALA A 138 4.93 7.50 1.40
N HIS A 139 4.34 8.67 1.60
CA HIS A 139 5.09 9.91 1.51
C HIS A 139 4.62 10.89 2.58
N THR A 140 5.48 11.85 2.89
CA THR A 140 5.21 12.87 3.91
C THR A 140 4.59 14.12 3.30
N HIS A 141 3.62 14.73 3.97
CA HIS A 141 3.12 16.07 3.64
C HIS A 141 3.51 17.06 4.74
N PRO A 142 3.63 18.37 4.43
CA PRO A 142 4.01 19.37 5.43
C PRO A 142 2.90 19.73 6.42
N HIS A 143 1.62 19.62 6.04
CA HIS A 143 0.52 20.21 6.83
C HIS A 143 -0.75 19.34 6.97
N VAL A 144 -1.21 18.68 5.91
CA VAL A 144 -2.51 17.99 5.90
C VAL A 144 -2.30 16.53 5.51
N CYS A 145 -2.89 15.60 6.27
CA CYS A 145 -2.86 14.17 5.96
C CYS A 145 -4.04 13.78 5.04
N LEU A 146 -4.17 14.41 3.88
CA LEU A 146 -5.16 14.04 2.88
C LEU A 146 -4.49 13.95 1.52
N PHE A 147 -4.87 12.94 0.75
CA PHE A 147 -4.35 12.77 -0.61
C PHE A 147 -4.85 13.94 -1.48
N SER A 148 -3.95 14.55 -2.22
CA SER A 148 -4.30 15.44 -3.33
C SER A 148 -4.86 14.64 -4.50
N TYR A 149 -5.44 15.31 -5.51
CA TYR A 149 -5.89 14.61 -6.72
C TYR A 149 -4.72 13.89 -7.42
N LYS A 150 -3.49 14.44 -7.40
CA LYS A 150 -2.29 13.79 -7.96
C LYS A 150 -1.89 12.55 -7.16
N ASP A 151 -2.07 12.57 -5.85
CA ASP A 151 -1.79 11.41 -5.01
C ASP A 151 -2.80 10.30 -5.27
N ILE A 152 -4.07 10.65 -5.55
CA ILE A 152 -5.09 9.68 -5.99
C ILE A 152 -4.76 9.11 -7.38
N GLU A 153 -4.32 9.94 -8.33
CA GLU A 153 -3.86 9.47 -9.65
C GLU A 153 -2.72 8.45 -9.50
N THR A 154 -1.71 8.80 -8.70
CA THR A 154 -0.56 7.94 -8.40
C THR A 154 -1.01 6.66 -7.69
N THR A 155 -1.89 6.76 -6.69
CA THR A 155 -2.42 5.60 -5.95
C THR A 155 -3.20 4.65 -6.86
N SER A 156 -4.02 5.18 -7.76
CA SER A 156 -4.73 4.38 -8.76
C SER A 156 -3.75 3.62 -9.66
N TYR A 157 -2.70 4.29 -10.15
CA TYR A 157 -1.66 3.65 -10.94
C TYR A 157 -0.91 2.57 -10.16
N LEU A 158 -0.58 2.82 -8.89
CA LEU A 158 0.08 1.87 -8.01
C LEU A 158 -0.76 0.59 -7.81
N PHE A 159 -2.07 0.73 -7.61
CA PHE A 159 -2.96 -0.43 -7.47
C PHE A 159 -3.05 -1.28 -8.74
N GLU A 160 -3.04 -0.64 -9.92
CA GLU A 160 -2.90 -1.37 -11.21
C GLU A 160 -1.58 -2.12 -11.32
N LYS A 161 -0.51 -1.65 -10.65
CA LYS A 161 0.79 -2.31 -10.56
C LYS A 161 0.91 -3.33 -9.44
N GLY A 162 -0.19 -3.63 -8.74
CA GLY A 162 -0.22 -4.64 -7.69
C GLY A 162 0.18 -4.16 -6.29
N TYR A 163 0.38 -2.86 -6.09
CA TYR A 163 0.58 -2.32 -4.73
C TYR A 163 -0.70 -2.54 -3.91
N ILE A 164 -0.52 -2.76 -2.61
CA ILE A 164 -1.62 -2.97 -1.66
C ILE A 164 -2.05 -1.66 -0.99
N THR A 165 -1.11 -0.74 -0.77
CA THR A 165 -1.39 0.46 0.02
C THR A 165 -0.56 1.65 -0.43
N SER A 166 -1.18 2.82 -0.32
CA SER A 166 -0.58 4.14 -0.52
C SER A 166 -0.88 4.99 0.71
N SER A 167 0.07 5.78 1.19
CA SER A 167 -0.07 6.51 2.46
C SER A 167 0.46 7.94 2.38
N VAL A 168 -0.21 8.84 3.09
CA VAL A 168 0.23 10.22 3.37
C VAL A 168 0.44 10.34 4.86
N ILE A 169 1.59 10.88 5.26
CA ILE A 169 2.01 10.98 6.67
C ILE A 169 2.38 12.42 7.00
N THR A 170 1.84 12.98 8.07
CA THR A 170 2.28 14.26 8.65
C THR A 170 2.68 14.05 10.10
N THR A 171 3.17 15.09 10.78
CA THR A 171 3.42 15.00 12.23
C THR A 171 2.14 14.75 13.04
N GLU A 172 0.98 15.20 12.56
CA GLU A 172 -0.29 15.20 13.26
C GLU A 172 -1.16 13.99 12.95
N CYS A 173 -1.07 13.43 11.75
CA CYS A 173 -1.94 12.35 11.32
C CYS A 173 -1.39 11.55 10.15
N THR A 174 -2.01 10.40 9.91
CA THR A 174 -1.72 9.50 8.80
C THR A 174 -3.00 9.11 8.07
N ALA A 175 -2.88 9.03 6.75
CA ALA A 175 -3.95 8.60 5.86
C ALA A 175 -3.45 7.47 4.98
N HIS A 176 -4.24 6.40 4.87
CA HIS A 176 -3.89 5.24 4.09
C HIS A 176 -5.04 4.87 3.16
N LEU A 177 -4.76 4.78 1.86
CA LEU A 177 -5.63 4.10 0.91
C LEU A 177 -5.10 2.70 0.71
N SER A 178 -5.90 1.69 1.03
CA SER A 178 -5.49 0.29 0.97
C SER A 178 -6.52 -0.58 0.28
N ARG A 179 -6.04 -1.55 -0.49
CA ARG A 179 -6.84 -2.66 -1.02
C ARG A 179 -7.04 -3.72 0.08
N LEU A 180 -8.29 -4.08 0.32
CA LEU A 180 -8.71 -5.20 1.17
C LEU A 180 -9.24 -6.38 0.35
N GLY A 181 -8.88 -6.43 -0.93
CA GLY A 181 -9.35 -7.41 -1.91
C GLY A 181 -8.72 -7.17 -3.29
N PRO A 182 -9.08 -8.00 -4.29
CA PRO A 182 -8.67 -7.80 -5.66
C PRO A 182 -9.07 -6.42 -6.16
N TYR A 183 -8.20 -5.77 -6.93
CA TYR A 183 -8.48 -4.45 -7.49
C TYR A 183 -9.31 -4.57 -8.76
N THR A 184 -10.55 -4.09 -8.71
CA THR A 184 -11.51 -4.27 -9.80
C THR A 184 -11.65 -3.02 -10.67
N ILE A 185 -12.27 -3.18 -11.84
CA ILE A 185 -12.63 -2.06 -12.72
C ILE A 185 -13.54 -1.05 -11.99
N ASP A 186 -14.40 -1.49 -11.09
CA ASP A 186 -15.28 -0.59 -10.34
C ASP A 186 -14.52 0.21 -9.28
N ASP A 187 -13.47 -0.37 -8.68
CA ASP A 187 -12.55 0.37 -7.81
C ASP A 187 -11.77 1.44 -8.59
N LEU A 188 -11.32 1.11 -9.80
CA LEU A 188 -10.68 2.06 -10.72
C LEU A 188 -11.62 3.21 -11.08
N LYS A 189 -12.90 2.92 -11.36
CA LYS A 189 -13.91 3.97 -11.62
C LYS A 189 -14.11 4.85 -10.38
N ALA A 190 -14.19 4.25 -9.20
CA ALA A 190 -14.37 4.97 -7.94
C ALA A 190 -13.19 5.92 -7.66
N LEU A 191 -11.95 5.48 -7.87
CA LEU A 191 -10.76 6.33 -7.73
C LEU A 191 -10.70 7.44 -8.80
N LYS A 192 -11.12 7.16 -10.03
CA LYS A 192 -11.22 8.19 -11.09
C LYS A 192 -12.28 9.24 -10.78
N ASP A 193 -13.40 8.86 -10.18
CA ASP A 193 -14.42 9.82 -9.71
C ASP A 193 -13.88 10.65 -8.54
N LEU A 194 -13.27 10.00 -7.55
CA LEU A 194 -12.62 10.66 -6.42
C LEU A 194 -11.60 11.71 -6.90
N HIS A 195 -10.71 11.33 -7.81
CA HIS A 195 -9.75 12.24 -8.45
C HIS A 195 -10.44 13.49 -9.02
N LYS A 196 -11.43 13.30 -9.90
CA LYS A 196 -12.13 14.41 -10.57
C LYS A 196 -12.86 15.32 -9.59
N ARG A 197 -13.38 14.77 -8.50
CA ARG A 197 -14.07 15.53 -7.46
C ARG A 197 -13.09 16.33 -6.60
N LEU A 198 -11.95 15.75 -6.25
CA LEU A 198 -10.87 16.45 -5.53
C LEU A 198 -10.25 17.57 -6.36
N GLU A 199 -10.02 17.35 -7.66
CA GLU A 199 -9.51 18.37 -8.58
C GLU A 199 -10.42 19.61 -8.64
N LYS A 200 -11.73 19.43 -8.47
CA LYS A 200 -12.72 20.50 -8.50
C LYS A 200 -12.94 21.17 -7.14
N ALA A 201 -12.55 20.51 -6.04
CA ALA A 201 -12.72 21.02 -4.70
C ALA A 201 -11.76 22.20 -4.46
N LYS A 202 -12.29 23.29 -3.90
CA LYS A 202 -11.54 24.53 -3.63
C LYS A 202 -11.39 24.82 -2.13
N THR A 203 -12.17 24.13 -1.29
CA THR A 203 -12.15 24.32 0.16
C THR A 203 -11.92 23.00 0.89
N LEU A 204 -11.42 23.07 2.12
CA LEU A 204 -11.21 21.88 2.95
C LEU A 204 -12.54 21.14 3.23
N ASP A 205 -13.63 21.86 3.44
CA ASP A 205 -14.95 21.26 3.66
C ASP A 205 -15.43 20.46 2.45
N GLU A 206 -15.17 20.96 1.23
CA GLU A 206 -15.45 20.23 0.00
C GLU A 206 -14.60 18.96 -0.11
N VAL A 207 -13.30 19.05 0.21
CA VAL A 207 -12.39 17.90 0.23
C VAL A 207 -12.87 16.83 1.23
N VAL A 208 -13.20 17.23 2.45
CA VAL A 208 -13.71 16.32 3.50
C VAL A 208 -15.00 15.66 3.04
N LYS A 209 -15.93 16.41 2.44
CA LYS A 209 -17.16 15.86 1.87
C LYS A 209 -16.88 14.84 0.77
N VAL A 210 -15.95 15.14 -0.13
CA VAL A 210 -15.54 14.22 -1.21
C VAL A 210 -15.01 12.90 -0.65
N TYR A 211 -14.20 12.93 0.42
CA TYR A 211 -13.73 11.71 1.08
C TYR A 211 -14.83 10.95 1.83
N ASN A 212 -15.73 11.65 2.52
CA ASN A 212 -16.85 10.99 3.22
C ASN A 212 -17.81 10.28 2.25
N ASP A 213 -17.96 10.82 1.04
CA ASP A 213 -18.78 10.22 -0.02
C ASP A 213 -18.06 9.11 -0.79
N PHE A 214 -16.75 8.92 -0.59
CA PHE A 214 -15.98 7.92 -1.32
C PHE A 214 -16.40 6.50 -0.95
N LYS A 215 -16.77 5.71 -1.96
CA LYS A 215 -17.14 4.30 -1.82
C LYS A 215 -16.50 3.48 -2.91
N SER A 216 -15.85 2.41 -2.50
CA SER A 216 -15.24 1.39 -3.36
C SER A 216 -15.43 0.02 -2.72
N ASN A 217 -15.41 -1.03 -3.53
CA ASN A 217 -15.60 -2.41 -3.08
C ASN A 217 -14.40 -2.83 -2.23
N SER A 218 -13.21 -2.80 -2.83
CA SER A 218 -11.99 -3.32 -2.22
C SER A 218 -11.06 -2.22 -1.68
N VAL A 219 -11.18 -0.96 -2.11
CA VAL A 219 -10.32 0.13 -1.64
C VAL A 219 -10.98 0.86 -0.48
N LYS A 220 -10.23 1.02 0.62
CA LYS A 220 -10.67 1.73 1.83
C LYS A 220 -9.68 2.81 2.22
N LEU A 221 -10.22 3.92 2.72
CA LEU A 221 -9.46 4.99 3.37
C LEU A 221 -9.44 4.73 4.88
N PHE A 222 -8.26 4.77 5.47
CA PHE A 222 -8.04 4.75 6.91
C PHE A 222 -7.37 6.06 7.33
N LEU A 223 -7.90 6.72 8.34
CA LEU A 223 -7.35 7.93 8.93
C LEU A 223 -7.00 7.66 10.39
N SER A 224 -5.82 8.07 10.82
CA SER A 224 -5.37 7.98 12.20
C SER A 224 -4.76 9.30 12.65
N LEU A 225 -5.05 9.71 13.88
CA LEU A 225 -4.38 10.84 14.52
C LEU A 225 -3.11 10.31 15.20
N ASN A 226 -1.99 10.98 14.96
CA ASN A 226 -0.76 10.65 15.63
C ASN A 226 -0.84 11.17 17.06
N GLN A 227 -0.63 10.29 18.04
CA GLN A 227 -0.52 10.72 19.42
C GLN A 227 0.85 11.39 19.61
N PRO A 228 0.90 12.57 20.26
CA PRO A 228 2.14 13.30 20.52
C PRO A 228 3.09 12.55 21.47
#